data_AF-A0A8T5MUG6-F1
#
_entry.id   AF-A0A8T5MUG6-F1
#
_cell.length_a   1.000
_cell.length_b   1.000
_cell.length_c   1.000
_cell.angle_alpha   90.00
_cell.angle_beta   90.00
_cell.angle_gamma   90.00
#
_symmetry.space_group_name_H-M   'P 1'
#
loop_
_entity.id
_entity.type
_entity.pdbx_description
1 polymer ?
#
loop_
_entity_poly.entity_id
_entity_poly.type
_entity_poly.pdbx_seq_one_letter_code
_entity_poly.pdbx_strand_id
1 'polypeptide(L)'
;MNKEKKSMLGYIICGILAGVSSYYINNIIASFVVMIVVLYVGHIALKKLFKIHEKFKWFLSNGGWIYVFIWFISWTILLNVI
;
A
#
# COMPACT_ATOMS: atom_id res chain seq x y z
N MET A 1 17.94 9.15 8.92
CA MET A 1 17.15 8.64 7.76
C MET A 1 16.02 9.63 7.45
N ASN A 2 16.02 10.26 6.27
CA ASN A 2 15.05 11.29 5.87
C ASN A 2 13.60 10.82 6.01
N LYS A 3 12.70 11.72 6.45
CA LYS A 3 11.25 11.43 6.66
C LYS A 3 10.59 10.81 5.42
N GLU A 4 11.03 11.22 4.24
CA GLU A 4 10.57 10.68 2.95
C GLU A 4 10.91 9.19 2.77
N LYS A 5 12.15 8.79 3.09
CA LYS A 5 12.58 7.37 3.01
C LYS A 5 11.76 6.49 3.97
N LYS A 6 11.44 7.01 5.16
CA LYS A 6 10.58 6.29 6.13
C LYS A 6 9.14 6.15 5.63
N SER A 7 8.59 7.20 5.02
CA SER A 7 7.25 7.15 4.42
C SER A 7 7.18 6.16 3.25
N MET A 8 8.20 6.16 2.38
CA MET A 8 8.28 5.26 1.23
C MET A 8 8.36 3.78 1.66
N LEU A 9 9.19 3.48 2.66
CA LEU A 9 9.24 2.15 3.30
C LEU A 9 7.87 1.74 3.87
N GLY A 10 7.17 2.67 4.51
CA GLY A 10 5.81 2.44 5.01
C GLY A 10 4.84 2.01 3.91
N TYR A 11 4.84 2.71 2.76
CA TYR A 11 3.99 2.35 1.63
C TYR A 11 4.34 1.00 1.00
N ILE A 12 5.64 0.65 0.93
CA ILE A 12 6.08 -0.67 0.46
C ILE A 12 5.53 -1.78 1.36
N ILE A 13 5.68 -1.63 2.69
CA ILE A 13 5.19 -2.60 3.66
C ILE A 13 3.67 -2.75 3.55
N CYS A 14 2.94 -1.64 3.48
CA CYS A 14 1.49 -1.66 3.28
C CYS A 14 1.09 -2.35 1.97
N GLY A 15 1.85 -2.17 0.89
CA GLY A 15 1.59 -2.80 -0.41
C GLY A 15 1.73 -4.32 -0.35
N ILE A 16 2.78 -4.82 0.30
CA ILE A 16 3.00 -6.26 0.51
C ILE A 16 1.85 -6.85 1.34
N LEU A 17 1.50 -6.20 2.45
CA LEU A 17 0.40 -6.66 3.30
C LEU A 17 -0.91 -6.73 2.53
N ALA A 18 -1.20 -5.71 1.72
CA ALA A 18 -2.39 -5.69 0.88
C ALA A 18 -2.39 -6.81 -0.16
N GLY A 19 -1.25 -7.11 -0.78
CA GLY A 19 -1.14 -8.19 -1.77
C GLY A 19 -1.36 -9.56 -1.13
N VAL A 20 -0.78 -9.79 0.06
CA VAL A 20 -1.02 -11.00 0.86
C VAL A 20 -2.49 -11.12 1.25
N SER A 21 -3.11 -10.05 1.77
CA SER A 21 -4.53 -10.08 2.11
C SER A 21 -5.43 -10.30 0.89
N SER A 22 -5.06 -9.72 -0.25
CA SER A 22 -5.80 -9.85 -1.52
C SER A 22 -5.72 -11.24 -2.12
N TYR A 23 -4.66 -12.00 -1.81
CA TYR A 23 -4.48 -13.38 -2.27
C TYR A 23 -5.52 -14.33 -1.65
N TYR A 24 -5.84 -14.17 -0.37
CA TYR A 24 -6.87 -15.00 0.31
C TYR A 24 -8.30 -14.72 -0.16
N ILE A 25 -8.50 -13.76 -1.06
CA ILE A 25 -9.80 -13.35 -1.55
C ILE A 25 -10.01 -13.90 -2.96
N ASN A 26 -10.97 -14.82 -3.09
CA ASN A 26 -11.30 -15.48 -4.36
C ASN A 26 -12.14 -14.61 -5.31
N ASN A 27 -12.15 -13.29 -5.12
CA ASN A 27 -12.93 -12.36 -5.94
C ASN A 27 -12.10 -11.12 -6.24
N ILE A 28 -11.83 -10.90 -7.52
CA ILE A 28 -10.99 -9.81 -8.00
C ILE A 28 -11.49 -8.43 -7.56
N ILE A 29 -12.80 -8.21 -7.55
CA ILE A 29 -13.40 -6.95 -7.12
C ILE A 29 -13.15 -6.73 -5.64
N ALA A 30 -13.32 -7.78 -4.83
CA ALA A 30 -13.04 -7.71 -3.39
C ALA A 30 -11.54 -7.51 -3.11
N SER A 31 -10.64 -8.07 -3.93
CA SER A 31 -9.20 -7.80 -3.85
C SER A 31 -8.87 -6.33 -4.12
N PHE A 32 -9.53 -5.70 -5.11
CA PHE A 32 -9.41 -4.25 -5.34
C PHE A 32 -9.95 -3.42 -4.17
N VAL A 33 -11.05 -3.83 -3.56
CA VAL A 33 -11.59 -3.16 -2.37
C VAL A 33 -10.59 -3.24 -1.21
N VAL A 34 -9.98 -4.40 -0.97
CA VAL A 34 -8.96 -4.56 0.07
C VAL A 34 -7.72 -3.71 -0.19
N MET A 35 -7.27 -3.63 -1.44
CA MET A 35 -6.21 -2.70 -1.83
C MET A 35 -6.56 -1.25 -1.42
N ILE A 36 -7.76 -0.77 -1.74
CA ILE A 36 -8.16 0.61 -1.41
C ILE A 36 -8.24 0.81 0.11
N VAL A 37 -8.82 -0.15 0.84
CA VAL A 37 -8.98 -0.07 2.29
C VAL A 37 -7.62 -0.07 3.00
N VAL A 38 -6.72 -0.98 2.63
CA VAL A 38 -5.39 -1.07 3.26
C VAL A 38 -4.55 0.17 2.93
N LEU A 39 -4.64 0.70 1.71
CA LEU A 39 -4.01 1.97 1.35
C LEU A 39 -4.52 3.11 2.24
N TYR A 40 -5.84 3.24 2.40
CA TYR A 40 -6.46 4.31 3.19
C TYR A 40 -6.08 4.23 4.68
N VAL A 41 -6.18 3.04 5.27
CA VAL A 41 -5.80 2.79 6.67
C VAL A 41 -4.31 3.00 6.88
N GLY A 42 -3.48 2.47 5.96
CA GLY A 42 -2.03 2.65 5.98
C GLY A 42 -1.64 4.12 5.90
N HIS A 43 -2.32 4.90 5.07
CA HIS A 43 -2.11 6.34 4.99
C HIS A 43 -2.43 7.06 6.31
N ILE A 44 -3.57 6.76 6.93
CA ILE A 44 -3.94 7.34 8.24
C ILE A 44 -2.88 7.00 9.29
N ALA A 45 -2.44 5.74 9.33
CA ALA A 45 -1.40 5.28 10.25
C ALA A 45 -0.07 6.02 10.02
N LEU A 46 0.37 6.13 8.76
CA LEU A 46 1.60 6.84 8.39
C LEU A 46 1.51 8.34 8.66
N LYS A 47 0.37 8.98 8.41
CA LYS A 47 0.12 10.39 8.75
C LYS A 47 0.27 10.62 10.26
N LYS A 48 -0.31 9.73 11.07
CA LYS A 48 -0.24 9.80 12.54
C LYS A 48 1.17 9.52 13.08
N LEU A 49 1.87 8.53 12.53
CA LEU A 49 3.21 8.12 12.96
C LEU A 49 4.30 9.13 12.56
N PHE A 50 4.21 9.70 11.35
CA PHE A 50 5.27 10.53 10.78
C PHE A 50 4.97 12.03 10.76
N LYS A 51 3.81 12.46 11.26
CA LYS A 51 3.35 13.88 11.24
C LYS A 51 3.51 14.50 9.84
N ILE A 52 3.14 13.75 8.81
CA ILE A 52 3.23 14.21 7.41
C ILE A 52 2.17 15.30 7.21
N HIS A 53 2.60 16.53 6.92
CA HIS A 53 1.72 17.69 6.74
C HIS A 53 0.68 17.49 5.62
N GLU A 54 -0.52 18.01 5.83
CA GLU A 54 -1.73 17.81 5.01
C GLU A 54 -1.64 18.25 3.55
N LYS A 55 -0.64 19.06 3.17
CA LYS A 55 -0.46 19.51 1.79
C LYS A 55 0.21 18.47 0.88
N PHE A 56 0.66 17.34 1.41
CA PHE A 56 1.27 16.30 0.57
C PHE A 56 0.18 15.55 -0.19
N LYS A 57 0.03 15.82 -1.49
CA LYS A 57 -0.83 15.06 -2.42
C LYS A 57 -0.26 13.63 -2.59
N TRP A 58 -0.33 12.83 -1.53
CA TRP A 58 0.36 11.55 -1.40
C TRP A 58 -0.11 10.50 -2.42
N PHE A 59 -1.38 10.56 -2.83
CA PHE A 59 -1.95 9.70 -3.87
C PHE A 59 -1.40 10.03 -5.27
N LEU A 60 -1.11 11.31 -5.52
CA LEU A 60 -0.44 11.79 -6.75
C LEU A 60 1.09 11.83 -6.62
N SER A 61 1.61 11.57 -5.42
CA SER A 61 3.03 11.46 -5.13
C SER A 61 3.50 10.03 -5.38
N ASN A 62 4.79 9.86 -5.66
CA ASN A 62 5.41 8.57 -5.93
C ASN A 62 5.04 7.48 -4.88
N GLY A 63 4.76 7.86 -3.63
CA GLY A 63 4.39 6.91 -2.56
C GLY A 63 3.12 6.10 -2.80
N GLY A 64 2.04 6.71 -3.29
CA GLY A 64 0.78 5.99 -3.58
C GLY A 64 0.91 5.02 -4.75
N TRP A 65 1.61 5.44 -5.81
CA TRP A 65 1.89 4.59 -6.97
C TRP A 65 2.82 3.41 -6.63
N ILE A 66 3.84 3.64 -5.79
CA ILE A 66 4.69 2.56 -5.29
C ILE A 66 3.87 1.52 -4.55
N TYR A 67 2.93 1.93 -3.71
CA TYR A 67 2.04 0.99 -3.03
C TYR A 67 1.27 0.13 -4.02
N VAL A 68 0.63 0.74 -5.03
CA VAL A 68 -0.20 0.02 -6.01
C VAL A 68 0.67 -0.96 -6.81
N PHE A 69 1.87 -0.54 -7.19
CA PHE A 69 2.81 -1.37 -7.91
C PHE A 69 3.27 -2.57 -7.07
N ILE A 70 3.62 -2.35 -5.80
CA ILE A 70 4.03 -3.42 -4.88
C ILE A 70 2.87 -4.37 -4.57
N TRP A 71 1.65 -3.85 -4.38
CA TRP A 71 0.43 -4.65 -4.23
C TRP A 71 0.24 -5.57 -5.43
N PHE A 72 0.31 -5.02 -6.65
CA PHE A 72 0.12 -5.79 -7.88
C PHE A 72 1.17 -6.89 -8.03
N ILE A 73 2.45 -6.57 -7.78
CA ILE A 73 3.54 -7.55 -7.84
C ILE A 73 3.35 -8.65 -6.80
N SER A 74 3.12 -8.28 -5.54
CA SER A 74 2.98 -9.26 -4.45
C SER A 74 1.77 -10.17 -4.65
N TRP A 75 0.62 -9.61 -5.05
CA TRP A 75 -0.57 -10.38 -5.38
C TRP A 75 -0.34 -11.34 -6.56
N THR A 76 0.30 -10.87 -7.63
CA THR A 76 0.59 -11.70 -8.81
C THR A 76 1.58 -12.82 -8.49
N ILE A 77 2.64 -12.55 -7.73
CA ILE A 77 3.61 -13.58 -7.31
C ILE A 77 2.90 -14.65 -6.50
N LEU A 78 2.08 -14.26 -5.51
CA LEU A 78 1.36 -15.22 -4.67
C LEU A 78 0.38 -16.09 -5.46
N LEU A 79 -0.26 -15.55 -6.49
CA LEU A 79 -1.14 -16.32 -7.39
C LEU A 79 -0.39 -17.29 -8.33
N ASN A 80 0.91 -17.11 -8.56
CA ASN A 80 1.68 -17.91 -9.53
C ASN A 80 2.74 -18.82 -8.88
N VAL A 81 3.15 -18.55 -7.64
CA VAL A 81 4.19 -19.30 -6.93
C VAL A 81 3.62 -20.35 -5.97
N ILE A 82 2.40 -20.13 -5.47
CA ILE A 82 1.67 -21.04 -4.57
C ILE A 82 0.56 -21.72 -5.38
#